data_AF-A0A7S0G7Z9-F1
#
_entry.id   AF-A0A7S0G7Z9-F1
#
_cell.length_a   1.000
_cell.length_b   1.000
_cell.length_c   1.000
_cell.angle_alpha   90.00
_cell.angle_beta   90.00
_cell.angle_gamma   90.00
#
_symmetry.space_group_name_H-M   'P 1'
#
loop_
_entity.id
_entity.type
_entity.pdbx_description
1 polymer ?
#
loop_
_entity_poly.entity_id
_entity_poly.type
_entity_poly.pdbx_seq_one_letter_code
_entity_poly.pdbx_strand_id
1 'polypeptide(L)'
;FNDANIIMSSKSDDGDGPNRVCGVIDFGDTTYSWRVLDISIAMTYAMLNPYAQSTKHSLSSAAAMLRGFHHVYPLTPIEIKHLRLLICCRLCTSVTLGAYSLRQNP
;
A
#
# COMPACT_ATOMS: atom_id res chain seq x y z
N PHE A 1 5.84 -0.19 -0.24
CA PHE A 1 5.13 -1.37 -0.76
C PHE A 1 3.78 -0.96 -1.37
N ASN A 2 3.51 -1.31 -2.63
CA ASN A 2 2.25 -0.99 -3.33
C ASN A 2 1.68 -2.25 -4.01
N ASP A 3 0.50 -2.12 -4.62
CA ASP A 3 -0.22 -3.17 -5.35
C ASP A 3 0.48 -3.61 -6.64
N ALA A 4 1.22 -2.72 -7.31
CA ALA A 4 1.99 -3.07 -8.50
C ALA A 4 3.11 -4.09 -8.24
N ASN A 5 3.56 -4.22 -6.98
CA ASN A 5 4.62 -5.14 -6.57
C ASN A 5 4.08 -6.52 -6.14
N ILE A 6 2.79 -6.79 -6.34
CA ILE A 6 2.13 -8.07 -6.06
C ILE A 6 1.79 -8.80 -7.36
N ILE A 7 2.28 -10.03 -7.51
CA ILE A 7 1.96 -10.89 -8.65
C ILE A 7 0.74 -11.73 -8.31
N MET A 8 -0.25 -11.71 -9.22
CA MET A 8 -1.50 -12.44 -9.11
C MET A 8 -1.54 -13.54 -10.18
N SER A 9 -1.88 -14.77 -9.80
CA SER A 9 -2.33 -15.79 -10.75
C SER A 9 -3.82 -15.55 -11.04
N SER A 10 -4.17 -15.44 -12.32
CA SER A 10 -5.52 -15.19 -12.80
C SER A 10 -6.16 -16.47 -13.33
N LYS A 11 -7.50 -16.46 -13.36
CA LYS A 11 -8.42 -17.56 -13.71
C LYS A 11 -8.14 -18.31 -15.02
N SER A 12 -7.27 -17.81 -15.91
CA SER A 12 -6.98 -18.42 -17.20
C SER A 12 -5.95 -19.55 -17.16
N ASP A 13 -5.15 -19.67 -16.09
CA ASP A 13 -4.01 -20.60 -16.07
C ASP A 13 -4.28 -21.91 -15.30
N ASP A 14 -5.21 -21.95 -14.32
CA ASP A 14 -5.34 -23.07 -13.35
C ASP A 14 -6.79 -23.55 -13.01
N GLY A 15 -7.83 -23.12 -13.73
CA GLY A 15 -9.23 -23.54 -13.47
C GLY A 15 -10.01 -22.64 -12.49
N ASP A 16 -11.28 -22.99 -12.19
CA ASP A 16 -12.34 -22.17 -11.56
C ASP A 16 -12.12 -21.83 -10.06
N GLY A 17 -10.93 -21.32 -9.71
CA GLY A 17 -10.55 -20.88 -8.38
C GLY A 17 -10.53 -19.35 -8.22
N PRO A 18 -10.52 -18.84 -6.97
CA PRO A 18 -10.36 -17.42 -6.70
C PRO A 18 -8.96 -16.92 -7.11
N ASN A 19 -8.85 -15.64 -7.47
CA ASN A 19 -7.55 -15.00 -7.73
C ASN A 19 -6.60 -15.19 -6.55
N ARG A 20 -5.35 -15.57 -6.82
CA ARG A 20 -4.37 -15.90 -5.78
C ARG A 20 -3.09 -15.08 -5.95
N VAL A 21 -2.59 -14.54 -4.83
CA VAL A 21 -1.24 -13.95 -4.78
C VAL A 21 -0.21 -15.07 -4.98
N CYS A 22 0.62 -14.97 -6.00
CA CYS A 22 1.64 -15.97 -6.34
C CYS A 22 3.08 -15.46 -6.16
N GLY A 23 3.28 -14.16 -5.97
CA GLY A 23 4.61 -13.61 -5.77
C GLY A 23 4.61 -12.18 -5.26
N VAL A 24 5.76 -11.77 -4.74
CA VAL A 24 6.08 -10.41 -4.31
C VAL A 24 7.44 -10.05 -4.89
N ILE A 25 7.56 -8.86 -5.45
CA ILE A 25 8.79 -8.36 -6.08
C ILE A 25 9.17 -6.97 -5.56
N ASP A 26 10.30 -6.46 -6.05
CA ASP A 26 10.77 -5.10 -5.80
C ASP A 26 11.07 -4.81 -4.30
N PHE A 27 12.13 -5.47 -3.81
CA PHE A 27 12.64 -5.33 -2.44
C PHE A 27 13.74 -4.25 -2.31
N GLY A 28 13.99 -3.43 -3.34
CA GLY A 28 15.10 -2.48 -3.38
C GLY A 28 15.05 -1.42 -2.28
N ASP A 29 13.84 -1.07 -1.82
CA ASP A 29 13.60 -0.11 -0.74
C ASP A 29 13.43 -0.75 0.65
N THR A 30 13.69 -2.06 0.79
CA THR A 30 13.51 -2.77 2.07
C THR A 30 14.55 -2.31 3.08
N THR A 31 14.12 -2.00 4.30
CA THR A 31 15.00 -1.56 5.39
C THR A 31 14.52 -2.09 6.74
N TYR A 32 15.42 -2.10 7.73
CA TYR A 32 15.06 -2.45 9.10
C TYR A 32 14.40 -1.25 9.80
N SER A 33 13.08 -1.33 10.00
CA SER A 33 12.30 -0.24 10.61
C SER A 33 11.01 -0.75 11.28
N TRP A 34 10.14 0.18 11.69
CA TRP A 34 8.85 -0.13 12.29
C TRP A 34 7.87 -0.66 11.26
N ARG A 35 7.27 -1.81 11.55
CA ARG A 35 6.31 -2.49 10.69
C ARG A 35 5.06 -1.64 10.35
N VAL A 36 4.64 -0.74 11.24
CA VAL A 36 3.52 0.19 10.97
C VAL A 36 3.76 1.10 9.75
N LEU A 37 5.03 1.33 9.39
CA LEU A 37 5.37 2.12 8.20
C LEU A 37 4.92 1.41 6.92
N ASP A 38 5.08 0.08 6.83
CA ASP A 38 4.71 -0.68 5.63
C ASP A 38 3.21 -0.61 5.35
N ILE A 39 2.39 -0.80 6.39
CA ILE A 39 0.93 -0.68 6.24
C ILE A 39 0.51 0.76 5.95
N SER A 40 1.20 1.76 6.51
CA SER A 40 0.94 3.16 6.18
C SER A 40 1.20 3.43 4.69
N ILE A 41 2.30 2.91 4.13
CA ILE A 41 2.62 3.03 2.70
C ILE A 41 1.58 2.32 1.83
N ALA A 42 1.20 1.09 2.18
CA ALA A 42 0.19 0.31 1.46
C ALA A 42 -1.18 1.01 1.46
N MET A 43 -1.61 1.55 2.62
CA MET A 43 -2.84 2.33 2.73
C MET A 43 -2.81 3.59 1.88
N THR A 44 -1.67 4.32 1.85
CA THR A 44 -1.49 5.50 0.99
C THR A 44 -1.73 5.17 -0.48
N TYR A 45 -1.09 4.12 -1.00
CA TYR A 45 -1.23 3.75 -2.41
C TYR A 45 -2.62 3.19 -2.74
N ALA A 46 -3.22 2.42 -1.83
CA ALA A 46 -4.59 1.94 -2.00
C ALA A 46 -5.61 3.09 -2.10
N MET A 47 -5.38 4.21 -1.41
CA MET A 47 -6.22 5.41 -1.51
C MET A 47 -6.05 6.17 -2.82
N LEU A 48 -4.84 6.19 -3.37
CA LEU A 48 -4.48 6.90 -4.60
C LEU A 48 -4.77 6.11 -5.87
N ASN A 49 -5.10 4.82 -5.74
CA ASN A 49 -5.31 3.95 -6.89
C ASN A 49 -6.40 4.54 -7.83
N PRO A 50 -6.16 4.61 -9.15
CA PRO A 50 -7.07 5.17 -10.14
C PRO A 50 -8.46 4.52 -10.20
N TYR A 51 -8.67 3.34 -9.61
CA TYR A 51 -9.97 2.70 -9.50
C TYR A 51 -10.74 3.13 -8.24
N ALA A 52 -10.13 3.91 -7.35
CA ALA A 52 -10.73 4.44 -6.13
C ALA A 52 -11.36 5.84 -6.32
N GLN A 53 -11.79 6.22 -7.53
CA GLN A 53 -12.11 7.60 -7.97
C GLN A 53 -13.21 8.36 -7.20
N SER A 54 -13.84 7.76 -6.19
CA SER A 54 -14.67 8.48 -5.22
C SER A 54 -13.98 8.47 -3.86
N THR A 55 -14.03 9.60 -3.14
CA THR A 55 -13.51 9.73 -1.76
C THR A 55 -14.00 8.60 -0.83
N LYS A 56 -15.22 8.09 -1.06
CA LYS A 56 -15.76 6.93 -0.32
C LYS A 56 -15.00 5.63 -0.60
N HIS A 57 -14.55 5.41 -1.83
CA HIS A 57 -13.79 4.24 -2.23
C HIS A 57 -12.34 4.31 -1.71
N SER A 58 -11.68 5.47 -1.72
CA SER A 58 -10.32 5.62 -1.19
C SER A 58 -10.20 5.18 0.28
N LEU A 59 -11.11 5.66 1.16
CA LEU A 59 -11.06 5.28 2.57
C LEU A 59 -11.43 3.80 2.77
N SER A 60 -12.36 3.28 1.98
CA SER A 60 -12.75 1.87 2.03
C SER A 60 -11.59 0.95 1.64
N SER A 61 -10.79 1.32 0.64
CA SER A 61 -9.58 0.60 0.23
C SER A 61 -8.50 0.60 1.32
N ALA A 62 -8.23 1.75 1.94
CA ALA A 62 -7.31 1.82 3.08
C ALA A 62 -7.79 0.97 4.26
N ALA A 63 -9.09 1.01 4.56
CA ALA A 63 -9.67 0.21 5.63
C ALA A 63 -9.58 -1.31 5.33
N ALA A 64 -9.75 -1.72 4.07
CA ALA A 64 -9.56 -3.11 3.67
C ALA A 64 -8.12 -3.58 3.88
N MET A 65 -7.13 -2.77 3.49
CA MET A 65 -5.71 -3.04 3.75
C MET A 65 -5.43 -3.17 5.24
N LEU A 66 -5.89 -2.20 6.04
CA LEU A 66 -5.68 -2.21 7.49
C LEU A 66 -6.30 -3.44 8.15
N ARG A 67 -7.52 -3.83 7.77
CA ARG A 67 -8.18 -5.03 8.32
C ARG A 67 -7.39 -6.31 8.00
N GLY A 68 -6.98 -6.49 6.74
CA GLY A 68 -6.19 -7.66 6.35
C GLY A 68 -4.85 -7.71 7.08
N PHE A 69 -4.17 -6.57 7.18
CA PHE A 69 -2.90 -6.46 7.88
C PHE A 69 -3.05 -6.76 9.38
N HIS A 70 -3.99 -6.10 10.06
CA HIS A 70 -4.19 -6.23 11.49
C HIS A 70 -4.62 -7.64 11.91
N HIS A 71 -5.31 -8.37 11.03
CA HIS A 71 -5.68 -9.77 11.27
C HIS A 71 -4.47 -10.69 11.41
N VAL A 72 -3.39 -10.43 10.65
CA VAL A 72 -2.15 -11.23 10.69
C VAL A 72 -1.15 -10.64 11.69
N TYR A 73 -1.03 -9.32 11.72
CA TYR A 73 -0.12 -8.57 12.58
C TYR A 73 -0.88 -7.48 13.33
N PRO A 74 -1.39 -7.77 14.54
CA PRO A 74 -2.12 -6.80 15.34
C PRO A 74 -1.27 -5.57 15.63
N LEU A 75 -1.80 -4.41 15.26
CA LEU A 75 -1.22 -3.11 15.59
C LEU A 75 -1.56 -2.74 17.04
N THR A 76 -0.60 -2.17 17.72
CA THR A 76 -0.78 -1.58 19.04
C THR A 76 -1.63 -0.31 18.98
N PRO A 77 -2.23 0.12 20.11
CA PRO A 77 -2.97 1.38 20.16
C PRO A 77 -2.14 2.60 19.74
N ILE A 78 -0.83 2.58 20.05
CA ILE A 78 0.06 3.68 19.68
C ILE A 78 0.30 3.73 18.17
N GLU A 79 0.48 2.58 17.53
CA GLU A 79 0.61 2.50 16.07
C GLU A 79 -0.66 2.99 15.37
N ILE A 80 -1.83 2.53 15.82
CA ILE A 80 -3.14 2.94 15.27
C ILE A 80 -3.31 4.47 15.39
N LYS A 81 -2.96 5.06 16.54
CA LYS A 81 -3.04 6.51 16.77
C LYS A 81 -2.23 7.31 15.76
N HIS A 82 -1.11 6.78 15.28
CA HIS A 82 -0.20 7.49 14.37
C HIS A 82 -0.42 7.17 12.88
N LEU A 83 -1.26 6.20 12.52
CA LEU A 83 -1.49 5.80 11.12
C LEU A 83 -1.81 6.99 10.20
N ARG A 84 -2.72 7.88 10.62
CA ARG A 84 -3.09 9.05 9.82
C ARG A 84 -1.89 9.97 9.57
N LEU A 85 -1.06 10.19 10.59
CA LEU A 85 0.15 11.01 10.46
C LEU A 85 1.15 10.36 9.50
N LEU A 86 1.39 9.05 9.64
CA LEU A 86 2.32 8.30 8.80
C LEU A 86 1.88 8.27 7.33
N ILE A 87 0.58 8.15 7.06
CA ILE A 87 0.01 8.25 5.71
C ILE A 87 0.27 9.64 5.12
N CYS A 88 0.06 10.72 5.90
CA CYS A 88 0.37 12.07 5.46
C CYS A 88 1.87 12.24 5.16
N CYS A 89 2.75 11.75 6.04
CA CYS A 89 4.20 11.77 5.80
C CYS A 89 4.55 11.07 4.48
N ARG A 90 3.96 9.90 4.21
CA ARG A 90 4.23 9.16 2.98
C ARG A 90 3.71 9.86 1.72
N LEU A 91 2.58 10.55 1.80
CA LEU A 91 2.05 11.40 0.74
C LEU A 91 3.03 12.54 0.42
N CYS A 92 3.50 13.25 1.46
CA CYS A 92 4.50 14.30 1.32
C CYS A 92 5.77 13.76 0.65
N THR A 93 6.30 12.63 1.13
CA THR A 93 7.47 11.97 0.52
C THR A 93 7.22 11.65 -0.96
N SER A 94 6.04 11.11 -1.30
CA SER A 94 5.71 10.75 -2.69
C SER A 94 5.70 11.95 -3.62
N VAL A 95 5.08 13.06 -3.19
CA VAL A 95 5.01 14.30 -3.96
C VAL A 95 6.39 14.95 -4.08
N THR A 96 7.14 15.03 -2.99
CA THR A 96 8.48 15.62 -2.98
C THR A 96 9.42 14.85 -3.91
N LEU A 97 9.44 13.51 -3.82
CA LEU A 97 10.26 12.68 -4.70
C LEU A 97 9.79 12.74 -6.14
N GLY A 98 8.47 12.71 -6.40
CA GLY A 98 7.93 12.86 -7.76
C GLY A 98 8.33 14.18 -8.41
N ALA A 99 8.20 15.30 -7.69
CA ALA A 99 8.62 16.62 -8.16
C ALA A 99 10.15 16.75 -8.30
N TYR A 100 10.93 15.99 -7.54
CA TYR A 100 12.38 15.91 -7.72
C TYR A 100 12.75 15.12 -8.99
N SER A 101 12.16 13.95 -9.19
CA SER A 101 12.40 13.11 -10.37
C SER A 101 12.03 13.82 -11.66
N LEU A 102 10.88 14.51 -11.71
CA LEU A 102 10.48 15.34 -12.85
C LEU A 102 11.46 16.48 -13.14
N ARG A 103 12.16 17.01 -12.14
CA ARG A 103 13.17 18.05 -12.37
C ARG A 103 14.49 17.49 -12.89
N GLN A 104 14.82 16.25 -12.54
CA GLN A 104 16.03 15.60 -13.03
C GLN A 104 15.87 15.06 -14.45
N ASN A 105 14.72 14.48 -14.76
CA ASN A 105 14.35 13.95 -16.06
C ASN A 105 12.92 14.40 -16.39
N PRO A 106 12.74 15.58 -17.02
CA PRO A 106 11.43 16.16 -17.34
C PRO A 106 10.55 15.30 -18.24
#